data_AF-A0A6L8GDP0-F1
#
_entry.id   AF-A0A6L8GDP0-F1
#
_cell.length_a   1.000
_cell.length_b   1.000
_cell.length_c   1.000
_cell.angle_alpha   90.00
_cell.angle_beta   90.00
_cell.angle_gamma   90.00
#
_symmetry.space_group_name_H-M   'P 1'
#
loop_
_entity.id
_entity.type
_entity.pdbx_description
1 polymer ?
#
loop_
_entity_poly.entity_id
_entity_poly.type
_entity_poly.pdbx_seq_one_letter_code
_entity_poly.pdbx_strand_id
1 'polypeptide(L)'
;MDRKNRAGALKLAGALTLGIIVGAAGYASLAAGEGAPAIEPADRRLLHELAAKDEIREQIYNYARGLDRMDMELSKRVWHPDGTADYIGFYEGTGAGFVDFVWPLHEAMTAHSHQITNVLIEVDGDTAVSEAYVMASLHTQTADGATTPLVRSRYADTWSKRDGRWAIDHRLAITDFRTLSVADEPGEPTEGRRDRGDPSYQQYPF
;
A
#
# COMPACT_ATOMS: atom_id res chain seq x y z
N MET A 1 -21.33 5.54 -70.26
CA MET A 1 -21.51 4.24 -70.93
C MET A 1 -20.16 3.54 -70.78
N ASP A 2 -19.93 2.46 -70.04
CA ASP A 2 -20.79 1.39 -69.54
C ASP A 2 -20.14 0.76 -68.27
N ARG A 3 -20.96 0.10 -67.45
CA ARG A 3 -20.60 -0.66 -66.24
C ARG A 3 -20.12 -2.06 -66.63
N LYS A 4 -19.24 -2.69 -65.84
CA LYS A 4 -19.56 -3.91 -65.05
C LYS A 4 -18.34 -4.53 -64.32
N ASN A 5 -18.51 -4.64 -63.00
CA ASN A 5 -18.26 -5.78 -62.11
C ASN A 5 -16.89 -6.48 -62.05
N ARG A 6 -16.28 -6.43 -60.85
CA ARG A 6 -16.30 -7.59 -59.94
C ARG A 6 -16.12 -7.17 -58.47
N ALA A 7 -16.98 -7.73 -57.63
CA ALA A 7 -17.04 -7.55 -56.20
C ALA A 7 -15.97 -8.37 -55.47
N GLY A 8 -15.51 -7.86 -54.33
CA GLY A 8 -14.69 -8.56 -53.35
C GLY A 8 -14.68 -7.77 -52.06
N ALA A 9 -15.64 -8.04 -51.18
CA ALA A 9 -15.83 -7.37 -49.91
C ALA A 9 -14.83 -7.86 -48.86
N LEU A 10 -14.26 -6.94 -48.08
CA LEU A 10 -13.94 -7.21 -46.69
C LEU A 10 -14.13 -5.93 -45.87
N LYS A 11 -15.18 -5.94 -45.05
CA LYS A 11 -15.52 -4.88 -44.11
C LYS A 11 -14.62 -5.01 -42.88
N LEU A 12 -13.85 -3.97 -42.56
CA LEU A 12 -13.23 -3.84 -41.24
C LEU A 12 -14.26 -3.22 -40.30
N ALA A 13 -14.83 -4.03 -39.42
CA ALA A 13 -15.66 -3.58 -38.30
C ALA A 13 -14.97 -4.02 -37.01
N GLY A 14 -14.80 -3.10 -36.06
CA GLY A 14 -14.31 -3.43 -34.73
C GLY A 14 -13.64 -2.27 -34.00
N ALA A 15 -14.29 -1.11 -33.90
CA ALA A 15 -14.01 -0.19 -32.80
C ALA A 15 -14.62 -0.81 -31.54
N LEU A 16 -13.80 -1.43 -30.70
CA LEU A 16 -14.22 -1.95 -29.41
C LEU A 16 -14.31 -0.77 -28.44
N THR A 17 -15.46 -0.12 -28.38
CA THR A 17 -15.80 0.78 -27.28
C THR A 17 -15.92 -0.08 -26.03
N LEU A 18 -14.94 0.00 -25.14
CA LEU A 18 -15.02 -0.63 -23.83
C LEU A 18 -16.09 0.13 -23.03
N GLY A 19 -17.32 -0.39 -23.10
CA GLY A 19 -18.48 0.15 -22.42
C GLY A 19 -18.28 0.10 -20.92
N ILE A 20 -18.24 1.28 -20.30
CA ILE A 20 -18.58 1.45 -18.89
C ILE A 20 -20.04 1.02 -18.75
N ILE A 21 -20.29 -0.22 -18.32
CA ILE A 21 -21.60 -0.63 -17.81
C ILE A 21 -21.70 -0.12 -16.38
N VAL A 22 -21.83 1.19 -16.24
CA VAL A 22 -22.35 1.82 -15.04
C VAL A 22 -23.36 2.84 -15.53
N GLY A 23 -24.64 2.60 -15.25
CA GLY A 23 -25.61 3.68 -15.20
C GLY A 23 -26.83 3.63 -16.12
N ALA A 24 -27.06 2.61 -16.96
CA ALA A 24 -28.32 2.59 -17.72
C ALA A 24 -29.56 2.39 -16.80
N ALA A 25 -29.45 1.53 -15.79
CA ALA A 25 -30.52 1.32 -14.80
C ALA A 25 -30.66 2.49 -13.81
N GLY A 26 -29.54 3.09 -13.39
CA GLY A 26 -29.54 4.20 -12.42
C GLY A 26 -30.10 5.51 -12.99
N TYR A 27 -29.82 5.83 -14.25
CA TYR A 27 -30.36 7.03 -14.89
C TYR A 27 -31.88 6.95 -15.12
N ALA A 28 -32.41 5.77 -15.40
CA ALA A 28 -33.84 5.57 -15.60
C ALA A 28 -34.65 5.79 -14.30
N SER A 29 -34.13 5.32 -13.15
CA SER A 29 -34.76 5.48 -11.83
C SER A 29 -34.81 6.94 -11.37
N LEU A 30 -33.72 7.70 -11.58
CA LEU A 30 -33.67 9.13 -11.25
C LEU A 30 -34.63 9.98 -12.09
N ALA A 31 -34.90 9.59 -13.35
CA ALA A 31 -35.84 10.27 -14.23
C ALA A 31 -37.32 9.98 -13.89
N ALA A 32 -37.60 8.90 -13.15
CA ALA A 32 -38.95 8.45 -12.81
C ALA A 32 -39.47 8.97 -11.45
N GLY A 33 -38.67 9.71 -10.68
CA GLY A 33 -39.04 10.15 -9.33
C GLY A 33 -39.07 9.00 -8.31
N GLU A 34 -38.57 7.82 -8.68
CA GLU A 34 -38.34 6.72 -7.75
C GLU A 34 -37.07 7.07 -6.94
N GLY A 35 -37.18 7.04 -5.60
CA GLY A 35 -36.03 7.23 -4.73
C GLY A 35 -34.91 6.24 -5.10
N ALA A 36 -33.65 6.65 -4.91
CA ALA A 36 -32.51 5.78 -5.20
C ALA A 36 -32.74 4.38 -4.60
N PRO A 37 -32.51 3.30 -5.36
CA PRO A 37 -32.78 1.95 -4.89
C PRO A 37 -32.04 1.68 -3.59
N ALA A 38 -32.71 1.02 -2.64
CA ALA A 38 -32.08 0.62 -1.40
C ALA A 38 -30.89 -0.31 -1.69
N ILE A 39 -29.76 -0.09 -1.01
CA ILE A 39 -28.60 -0.99 -1.16
C ILE A 39 -28.95 -2.33 -0.52
N GLU A 40 -28.94 -3.38 -1.33
CA GLU A 40 -29.25 -4.75 -0.91
C GLU A 40 -28.27 -5.25 0.16
N PRO A 41 -28.68 -6.14 1.09
CA PRO A 41 -27.80 -6.62 2.16
C PRO A 41 -26.48 -7.25 1.67
N ALA A 42 -26.49 -7.90 0.50
CA ALA A 42 -25.29 -8.45 -0.11
C ALA A 42 -24.33 -7.36 -0.58
N ASP A 43 -24.86 -6.31 -1.20
CA ASP A 43 -24.08 -5.15 -1.66
C ASP A 43 -23.50 -4.39 -0.47
N ARG A 44 -24.25 -4.26 0.64
CA ARG A 44 -23.72 -3.66 1.87
C ARG A 44 -22.53 -4.44 2.42
N ARG A 45 -22.62 -5.78 2.48
CA ARG A 45 -21.49 -6.62 2.93
C ARG A 45 -20.27 -6.44 2.04
N LEU A 46 -20.46 -6.45 0.72
CA LEU A 46 -19.38 -6.22 -0.23
C LEU A 46 -18.73 -4.84 -0.05
N LEU A 47 -19.53 -3.79 0.14
CA LEU A 47 -19.03 -2.44 0.40
C LEU A 47 -18.22 -2.37 1.69
N HIS A 48 -18.68 -3.01 2.77
CA HIS A 48 -17.94 -3.09 4.02
C HIS A 48 -16.61 -3.84 3.87
N GLU A 49 -16.61 -4.95 3.13
CA GLU A 49 -15.40 -5.73 2.84
C GLU A 49 -14.38 -4.92 2.02
N LEU A 50 -14.84 -4.24 0.96
CA LEU A 50 -13.96 -3.40 0.13
C LEU A 50 -13.40 -2.21 0.91
N ALA A 51 -14.23 -1.56 1.75
CA ALA A 51 -13.78 -0.48 2.63
C ALA A 51 -12.73 -0.98 3.63
N ALA A 52 -12.96 -2.13 4.27
CA ALA A 52 -11.99 -2.73 5.19
C ALA A 52 -10.66 -3.05 4.50
N LYS A 53 -10.71 -3.64 3.29
CA LYS A 53 -9.51 -3.92 2.50
C LYS A 53 -8.74 -2.64 2.15
N ASP A 54 -9.43 -1.55 1.84
CA ASP A 54 -8.79 -0.27 1.53
C ASP A 54 -8.16 0.38 2.78
N GLU A 55 -8.90 0.44 3.89
CA GLU A 55 -8.41 0.93 5.18
C GLU A 55 -7.15 0.17 5.63
N ILE A 56 -7.14 -1.17 5.50
CA ILE A 56 -5.98 -2.01 5.84
C ILE A 56 -4.79 -1.72 4.91
N ARG A 57 -4.99 -1.64 3.59
CA ARG A 57 -3.91 -1.28 2.64
C ARG A 57 -3.30 0.07 2.99
N GLU A 58 -4.14 1.04 3.33
CA GLU A 58 -3.69 2.36 3.75
C GLU A 58 -2.82 2.27 5.00
N GLN A 59 -3.18 1.48 6.02
CA GLN A 59 -2.32 1.27 7.19
C GLN A 59 -0.98 0.61 6.83
N ILE A 60 -0.98 -0.38 5.93
CA ILE A 60 0.25 -1.01 5.44
C ILE A 60 1.16 0.02 4.77
N TYR A 61 0.61 0.90 3.93
CA TYR A 61 1.38 1.96 3.28
C TYR A 61 1.82 3.06 4.24
N ASN A 62 0.97 3.40 5.22
CA ASN A 62 1.30 4.37 6.27
C ASN A 62 2.46 3.91 7.14
N TYR A 63 2.59 2.59 7.37
CA TYR A 63 3.75 2.05 8.07
C TYR A 63 5.05 2.35 7.32
N ALA A 64 5.11 2.04 6.02
CA ALA A 64 6.26 2.34 5.16
C ALA A 64 6.54 3.85 5.12
N ARG A 65 5.50 4.65 4.85
CA ARG A 65 5.59 6.12 4.81
C ARG A 65 6.11 6.71 6.12
N GLY A 66 5.58 6.25 7.26
CA GLY A 66 5.97 6.71 8.58
C GLY A 66 7.44 6.47 8.86
N LEU A 67 7.93 5.26 8.59
CA LEU A 67 9.35 4.95 8.76
C LEU A 67 10.22 5.75 7.78
N ASP A 68 9.86 5.77 6.50
CA ASP A 68 10.63 6.45 5.45
C ASP A 68 10.70 7.97 5.62
N ARG A 69 9.75 8.57 6.34
CA ARG A 69 9.72 10.00 6.65
C ARG A 69 10.08 10.32 8.10
N MET A 70 10.52 9.32 8.88
CA MET A 70 10.80 9.45 10.30
C MET A 70 9.65 10.15 11.05
N ASP A 71 8.40 9.79 10.74
CA ASP A 71 7.19 10.22 11.45
C ASP A 71 6.77 9.16 12.47
N MET A 72 7.30 9.31 13.68
CA MET A 72 7.15 8.32 14.77
C MET A 72 5.69 8.05 15.09
N GLU A 73 4.88 9.11 15.12
CA GLU A 73 3.45 9.03 15.42
C GLU A 73 2.72 8.22 14.35
N LEU A 74 3.03 8.44 13.07
CA LEU A 74 2.45 7.67 11.97
C LEU A 74 2.87 6.19 12.04
N SER A 75 4.17 5.93 12.24
CA SER A 75 4.71 4.57 12.36
C SER A 75 4.11 3.77 13.51
N LYS A 76 3.82 4.43 14.66
CA LYS A 76 3.20 3.77 15.82
C LYS A 76 1.69 3.62 15.67
N ARG A 77 1.01 4.53 14.98
CA ARG A 77 -0.44 4.53 14.84
C ARG A 77 -0.98 3.31 14.09
N VAL A 78 -0.20 2.70 13.20
CA VAL A 78 -0.69 1.53 12.41
C VAL A 78 -0.98 0.29 13.27
N TRP A 79 -0.49 0.27 14.51
CA TRP A 79 -0.68 -0.81 15.45
C TRP A 79 -1.87 -0.53 16.38
N HIS A 80 -2.49 -1.59 16.90
CA HIS A 80 -3.22 -1.45 18.16
C HIS A 80 -2.24 -1.23 19.33
N PRO A 81 -2.67 -0.62 20.44
CA PRO A 81 -1.79 -0.38 21.59
C PRO A 81 -1.12 -1.66 22.15
N ASP A 82 -1.83 -2.78 22.05
CA ASP A 82 -1.39 -4.14 22.43
C ASP A 82 -0.87 -4.96 21.24
N GLY A 83 -0.74 -4.35 20.06
CA GLY A 83 -0.26 -5.00 18.85
C GLY A 83 1.19 -5.46 18.98
N THR A 84 1.52 -6.59 18.36
CA THR A 84 2.82 -7.26 18.48
C THR A 84 3.55 -7.39 17.14
N ALA A 85 4.87 -7.50 17.20
CA ALA A 85 5.74 -7.67 16.05
C ALA A 85 6.78 -8.76 16.34
N ASP A 86 6.88 -9.72 15.42
CA ASP A 86 7.94 -10.72 15.33
C ASP A 86 8.67 -10.51 14.01
N TYR A 87 9.89 -10.01 14.09
CA TYR A 87 10.85 -9.94 13.00
C TYR A 87 11.86 -11.05 13.25
N ILE A 88 11.68 -12.18 12.56
CA ILE A 88 12.35 -13.46 12.87
C ILE A 88 13.87 -13.26 13.04
N GLY A 89 14.36 -13.55 14.25
CA GLY A 89 15.79 -13.46 14.59
C GLY A 89 16.35 -12.04 14.73
N PHE A 90 15.48 -11.02 14.74
CA PHE A 90 15.86 -9.61 14.82
C PHE A 90 15.15 -8.86 15.95
N TYR A 91 13.85 -9.07 16.13
CA TYR A 91 13.06 -8.45 17.21
C TYR A 91 11.80 -9.27 17.50
N GLU A 92 11.41 -9.36 18.77
CA GLU A 92 10.11 -9.89 19.19
C GLU A 92 9.58 -9.03 20.35
N GLY A 93 8.35 -8.51 20.22
CA GLY A 93 7.75 -7.64 21.24
C GLY A 93 6.52 -6.88 20.74
N THR A 94 6.26 -5.70 21.31
CA THR A 94 5.16 -4.85 20.84
C THR A 94 5.54 -4.18 19.51
N GLY A 95 4.53 -3.87 18.68
CA GLY A 95 4.72 -3.15 17.42
C GLY A 95 5.28 -1.74 17.63
N ALA A 96 4.77 -1.02 18.64
CA ALA A 96 5.33 0.27 19.04
C ALA A 96 6.79 0.15 19.50
N GLY A 97 7.13 -0.91 20.24
CA GLY A 97 8.50 -1.19 20.66
C GLY A 97 9.42 -1.54 19.50
N PHE A 98 8.91 -2.19 18.44
CA PHE A 98 9.68 -2.43 17.23
C PHE A 98 10.06 -1.11 16.58
N VAL A 99 9.11 -0.16 16.46
CA VAL A 99 9.37 1.17 15.92
C VAL A 99 10.46 1.88 16.73
N ASP A 100 10.38 1.85 18.06
CA ASP A 100 11.40 2.43 18.94
C ASP A 100 12.78 1.78 18.75
N PHE A 101 12.81 0.44 18.61
CA PHE A 101 14.03 -0.32 18.41
C PHE A 101 14.73 0.02 17.10
N VAL A 102 13.99 0.13 15.99
CA VAL A 102 14.59 0.41 14.67
C VAL A 102 14.85 1.88 14.41
N TRP A 103 14.27 2.78 15.21
CA TRP A 103 14.39 4.23 15.03
C TRP A 103 15.83 4.72 14.93
N PRO A 104 16.73 4.46 15.91
CA PRO A 104 18.11 4.94 15.85
C PRO A 104 18.90 4.31 14.69
N LEU A 105 18.56 3.08 14.28
CA LEU A 105 19.19 2.43 13.13
C LEU A 105 18.86 3.18 11.83
N HIS A 106 17.60 3.59 11.67
CA HIS A 106 17.18 4.36 10.52
C HIS A 106 17.72 5.79 10.57
N GLU A 107 17.72 6.45 11.73
CA GLU A 107 18.28 7.80 11.90
C GLU A 107 19.74 7.90 11.44
N ALA A 108 20.54 6.86 11.68
CA ALA A 108 21.94 6.77 11.25
C ALA A 108 22.13 6.58 9.74
N MET A 109 21.09 6.19 8.99
CA MET A 109 21.15 6.04 7.53
C MET A 109 21.11 7.40 6.85
N THR A 110 21.59 7.49 5.61
CA THR A 110 21.42 8.69 4.78
C THR A 110 19.99 8.74 4.25
N ALA A 111 19.49 7.63 3.70
CA ALA A 111 18.12 7.50 3.24
C ALA A 111 17.66 6.05 3.32
N HIS A 112 16.36 5.83 3.32
CA HIS A 112 15.79 4.50 3.19
C HIS A 112 14.42 4.61 2.54
N SER A 113 14.01 3.52 1.90
CA SER A 113 12.67 3.43 1.33
C SER A 113 12.13 2.01 1.36
N HIS A 114 10.86 1.89 1.72
CA HIS A 114 10.10 0.65 1.72
C HIS A 114 9.05 0.67 0.61
N GLN A 115 9.20 -0.22 -0.36
CA GLN A 115 8.18 -0.51 -1.35
C GLN A 115 7.39 -1.73 -0.91
N ILE A 116 6.09 -1.55 -0.67
CA ILE A 116 5.18 -2.63 -0.33
C ILE A 116 4.28 -2.92 -1.53
N THR A 117 4.29 -4.17 -2.00
CA THR A 117 3.56 -4.63 -3.19
C THR A 117 2.84 -5.95 -2.93
N ASN A 118 2.08 -6.42 -3.93
CA ASN A 118 1.45 -7.75 -3.92
C ASN A 118 0.61 -8.02 -2.65
N VAL A 119 -0.20 -7.03 -2.26
CA VAL A 119 -0.97 -7.07 -1.01
C VAL A 119 -2.24 -7.88 -1.19
N LEU A 120 -2.31 -9.01 -0.49
CA LEU A 120 -3.49 -9.87 -0.39
C LEU A 120 -4.14 -9.67 0.98
N ILE A 121 -5.47 -9.56 1.03
CA ILE A 121 -6.22 -9.33 2.25
C ILE A 121 -7.49 -10.18 2.23
N GLU A 122 -7.76 -10.87 3.32
CA GLU A 122 -9.01 -11.56 3.59
C GLU A 122 -9.67 -10.95 4.83
N VAL A 123 -10.96 -10.64 4.74
CA VAL A 123 -11.73 -9.96 5.80
C VAL A 123 -12.88 -10.86 6.23
N ASP A 124 -13.04 -11.02 7.54
CA ASP A 124 -14.18 -11.68 8.18
C ASP A 124 -14.73 -10.79 9.29
N GLY A 125 -15.82 -10.08 8.97
CA GLY A 125 -16.43 -9.09 9.85
C GLY A 125 -15.45 -7.99 10.26
N ASP A 126 -15.16 -7.92 11.56
CA ASP A 126 -14.22 -6.96 12.17
C ASP A 126 -12.81 -7.56 12.38
N THR A 127 -12.49 -8.66 11.71
CA THR A 127 -11.14 -9.26 11.69
C THR A 127 -10.64 -9.45 10.26
N ALA A 128 -9.32 -9.46 10.08
CA ALA A 128 -8.72 -9.70 8.78
C ALA A 128 -7.30 -10.26 8.89
N VAL A 129 -6.82 -10.84 7.79
CA VAL A 129 -5.42 -11.23 7.61
C VAL A 129 -4.89 -10.65 6.32
N SER A 130 -3.58 -10.43 6.26
CA SER A 130 -2.93 -10.00 5.02
C SER A 130 -1.55 -10.59 4.81
N GLU A 131 -1.18 -10.77 3.55
CA GLU A 131 0.19 -10.96 3.12
C GLU A 131 0.60 -9.78 2.23
N ALA A 132 1.78 -9.21 2.47
CA ALA A 132 2.35 -8.14 1.67
C ALA A 132 3.84 -8.37 1.41
N TYR A 133 4.26 -8.12 0.17
CA TYR A 133 5.68 -8.22 -0.22
C TYR A 133 6.36 -6.88 0.06
N VAL A 134 7.56 -6.93 0.62
CA VAL A 134 8.28 -5.75 1.08
C VAL A 134 9.67 -5.75 0.48
N MET A 135 10.05 -4.62 -0.11
CA MET A 135 11.41 -4.34 -0.52
C MET A 135 11.91 -3.11 0.22
N ALA A 136 12.91 -3.30 1.08
CA ALA A 136 13.53 -2.22 1.84
C ALA A 136 14.91 -1.91 1.28
N SER A 137 15.07 -0.71 0.70
CA SER A 137 16.34 -0.16 0.26
C SER A 137 16.88 0.74 1.37
N LEU A 138 18.00 0.35 1.97
CA LEU A 138 18.58 1.02 3.13
C LEU A 138 19.91 1.64 2.69
N HIS A 139 20.02 2.96 2.62
CA HIS A 139 21.17 3.64 2.03
C HIS A 139 21.99 4.40 3.07
N THR A 140 23.28 4.09 3.15
CA THR A 140 24.23 4.81 4.00
C THR A 140 25.41 5.26 3.17
N GLN A 141 25.69 6.57 3.22
CA GLN A 141 26.78 7.21 2.51
C GLN A 141 27.78 7.79 3.50
N THR A 142 29.06 7.69 3.14
CA THR A 142 30.20 8.29 3.86
C THR A 142 31.07 9.07 2.87
N ALA A 143 32.12 9.73 3.36
CA ALA A 143 33.08 10.39 2.48
C ALA A 143 33.80 9.41 1.52
N ASP A 144 33.91 8.14 1.92
CA ASP A 144 34.70 7.12 1.23
C ASP A 144 33.86 6.19 0.33
N GLY A 145 32.56 6.47 0.16
CA GLY A 145 31.67 5.62 -0.64
C GLY A 145 30.27 5.47 -0.05
N ALA A 146 29.52 4.51 -0.56
CA ALA A 146 28.17 4.21 -0.09
C ALA A 146 27.84 2.72 -0.07
N THR A 147 26.90 2.34 0.79
CA THR A 147 26.33 0.99 0.85
C THR A 147 24.81 1.04 0.79
N THR A 148 24.23 0.10 0.06
CA THR A 148 22.78 -0.05 -0.05
C THR A 148 22.36 -1.50 0.09
N PRO A 149 22.15 -2.01 1.31
CA PRO A 149 21.38 -3.23 1.52
C PRO A 149 19.98 -3.11 0.89
N LEU A 150 19.58 -4.16 0.17
CA LEU A 150 18.24 -4.32 -0.36
C LEU A 150 17.65 -5.62 0.18
N VAL A 151 16.72 -5.48 1.12
CA VAL A 151 16.08 -6.59 1.84
C VAL A 151 14.74 -6.88 1.18
N ARG A 152 14.47 -8.16 0.85
CA ARG A 152 13.15 -8.62 0.43
C ARG A 152 12.54 -9.45 1.55
N SER A 153 11.33 -9.09 1.91
CA SER A 153 10.61 -9.70 3.01
C SER A 153 9.14 -9.84 2.67
N ARG A 154 8.42 -10.57 3.51
CA ARG A 154 6.96 -10.65 3.54
C ARG A 154 6.46 -10.24 4.92
N TYR A 155 5.41 -9.43 4.96
CA TYR A 155 4.63 -9.18 6.15
C TYR A 155 3.39 -10.07 6.10
N ALA A 156 3.27 -10.94 7.10
CA ALA A 156 2.08 -11.72 7.36
C ALA A 156 1.41 -11.13 8.62
N ASP A 157 0.33 -10.39 8.42
CA ASP A 157 -0.29 -9.58 9.46
C ASP A 157 -1.68 -10.11 9.82
N THR A 158 -2.05 -10.02 11.09
CA THR A 158 -3.42 -10.14 11.57
C THR A 158 -3.95 -8.77 12.01
N TRP A 159 -5.23 -8.56 11.80
CA TRP A 159 -5.89 -7.27 11.94
C TRP A 159 -7.24 -7.41 12.64
N SER A 160 -7.62 -6.35 13.35
CA SER A 160 -8.98 -6.18 13.85
C SER A 160 -9.43 -4.74 13.75
N LYS A 161 -10.74 -4.55 13.56
CA LYS A 161 -11.39 -3.25 13.66
C LYS A 161 -11.81 -3.02 15.10
N ARG A 162 -11.21 -2.03 15.76
CA ARG A 162 -11.57 -1.62 17.14
C ARG A 162 -11.87 -0.14 17.14
N ASP A 163 -12.96 0.26 17.80
CA ASP A 163 -13.41 1.67 17.86
C ASP A 163 -13.49 2.34 16.48
N GLY A 164 -13.93 1.57 15.47
CA GLY A 164 -14.10 2.05 14.10
C GLY A 164 -12.81 2.12 13.26
N ARG A 165 -11.67 1.64 13.77
CA ARG A 165 -10.37 1.70 13.08
C ARG A 165 -9.73 0.32 12.92
N TRP A 166 -9.27 0.01 11.71
CA TRP A 166 -8.38 -1.13 11.46
C TRP A 166 -6.95 -0.82 11.89
N ALA A 167 -6.33 -1.76 12.61
CA ALA A 167 -4.91 -1.69 12.97
C ALA A 167 -4.34 -3.10 13.13
N ILE A 168 -3.02 -3.20 13.14
CA ILE A 168 -2.31 -4.48 13.26
C ILE A 168 -2.44 -5.01 14.69
N ASP A 169 -2.89 -6.26 14.81
CA ASP A 169 -2.84 -7.05 16.04
C ASP A 169 -1.50 -7.77 16.19
N HIS A 170 -1.03 -8.37 15.10
CA HIS A 170 0.26 -9.04 15.05
C HIS A 170 0.87 -8.93 13.65
N ARG A 171 2.19 -8.72 13.60
CA ARG A 171 2.99 -8.87 12.39
C ARG A 171 4.02 -9.96 12.58
N LEU A 172 4.06 -10.90 11.65
CA LEU A 172 5.21 -11.76 11.39
C LEU A 172 5.94 -11.26 10.15
N ALA A 173 7.15 -10.75 10.32
CA ALA A 173 8.01 -10.29 9.25
C ALA A 173 9.06 -11.36 8.89
N ILE A 174 8.93 -11.90 7.69
CA ILE A 174 9.76 -12.98 7.17
C ILE A 174 10.72 -12.40 6.16
N THR A 175 12.03 -12.49 6.39
CA THR A 175 13.03 -12.11 5.39
C THR A 175 13.27 -13.27 4.44
N ASP A 176 13.03 -13.07 3.15
CA ASP A 176 13.27 -14.10 2.13
C ASP A 176 14.74 -14.09 1.71
N PHE A 177 15.27 -12.92 1.32
CA PHE A 177 16.68 -12.76 0.98
C PHE A 177 17.11 -11.29 1.00
N ARG A 178 18.44 -11.06 1.03
CA ARG A 178 19.04 -9.73 0.96
C ARG A 178 20.15 -9.67 -0.09
N THR A 179 20.32 -8.52 -0.72
CA THR A 179 21.49 -8.20 -1.55
C THR A 179 22.17 -6.96 -1.01
N LEU A 180 23.45 -6.78 -1.31
CA LEU A 180 24.21 -5.59 -0.95
C LEU A 180 24.77 -4.95 -2.22
N SER A 181 24.53 -3.65 -2.39
CA SER A 181 25.26 -2.82 -3.34
C SER A 181 26.31 -2.00 -2.60
N VAL A 182 27.49 -1.84 -3.19
CA VAL A 182 28.58 -1.01 -2.67
C VAL A 182 29.03 -0.08 -3.81
N ALA A 183 29.24 1.18 -3.48
CA ALA A 183 29.81 2.18 -4.37
C ALA A 183 31.10 2.73 -3.75
N ASP A 184 32.16 2.84 -4.57
CA ASP A 184 33.48 3.35 -4.17
C ASP A 184 33.52 4.87 -4.05
N GLU A 185 32.46 5.55 -4.47
CA GLU A 185 32.29 7.00 -4.37
C GLU A 185 30.92 7.31 -3.74
N PRO A 186 30.79 8.42 -2.99
CA PRO A 186 29.49 8.89 -2.55
C PRO A 186 28.61 9.22 -3.76
N GLY A 187 27.34 8.83 -3.68
CA GLY A 187 26.30 9.23 -4.63
C GLY A 187 25.81 10.66 -4.41
N GLU A 188 24.82 11.06 -5.20
CA GLU A 188 24.22 12.40 -5.12
C GLU A 188 23.46 12.63 -3.80
N PRO A 189 23.37 13.89 -3.31
CA PRO A 189 22.53 14.23 -2.18
C PRO A 189 21.06 13.87 -2.40
N THR A 190 20.37 13.48 -1.33
CA THR A 190 18.94 13.17 -1.39
C THR A 190 18.09 14.42 -1.49
N GLU A 191 17.13 14.46 -2.41
CA GLU A 191 16.17 15.57 -2.53
C GLU A 191 14.99 15.47 -1.55
N GLY A 192 14.59 14.25 -1.19
CA GLY A 192 13.52 14.01 -0.23
C GLY A 192 13.91 14.37 1.20
N ARG A 193 12.94 14.73 2.04
CA ARG A 193 13.18 14.99 3.47
C ARG A 193 12.66 13.83 4.32
N ARG A 194 13.34 13.61 5.42
CA ARG A 194 13.03 12.55 6.39
C ARG A 194 12.46 13.17 7.66
N ASP A 195 11.48 14.04 7.46
CA ASP A 195 10.69 14.71 8.49
C ASP A 195 9.36 15.23 7.89
N ARG A 196 8.55 15.91 8.70
CA ARG A 196 7.28 16.52 8.26
C ARG A 196 7.45 17.73 7.34
N GLY A 197 8.68 18.17 7.07
CA GLY A 197 9.00 19.18 6.07
C GLY A 197 9.05 18.63 4.65
N ASP A 198 8.96 17.31 4.45
CA ASP A 198 8.93 16.69 3.13
C ASP A 198 7.76 17.20 2.28
N PRO A 199 7.96 17.51 0.98
CA PRO A 199 6.91 18.05 0.13
C PRO A 199 5.66 17.17 0.05
N SER A 200 5.78 15.86 0.27
CA SER A 200 4.62 14.99 0.25
C SER A 200 3.62 15.32 1.35
N TYR A 201 4.04 15.77 2.54
CA TYR A 201 3.10 16.21 3.60
C TYR A 201 2.30 17.45 3.22
N GLN A 202 2.81 18.28 2.31
CA GLN A 202 2.09 19.47 1.83
C GLN A 202 0.92 19.11 0.91
N GLN A 203 0.91 17.89 0.35
CA GLN A 203 -0.15 17.41 -0.53
C GLN A 203 -1.30 16.71 0.23
N TYR A 204 -1.12 16.42 1.52
CA TYR A 204 -2.13 15.82 2.40
C TYR A 204 -2.50 16.80 3.53
N PRO A 205 -3.30 17.85 3.25
CA PRO A 205 -3.64 18.88 4.23
C PRO A 205 -4.73 18.45 5.23
N PHE A 206 -5.22 17.20 5.17
CA PHE A 206 -6.33 16.67 5.96
C PHE A 206 -5.89 15.43 6.74
#